data_AF-A0A9E5J2N4-F1
#
_entry.id   AF-A0A9E5J2N4-F1
#
_cell.length_a   1.000
_cell.length_b   1.000
_cell.length_c   1.000
_cell.angle_alpha   90.00
_cell.angle_beta   90.00
_cell.angle_gamma   90.00
#
_symmetry.space_group_name_H-M   'P 1'
#
loop_
_entity.id
_entity.type
_entity.pdbx_description
1 polymer ?
#
loop_
_entity_poly.entity_id
_entity_poly.type
_entity_poly.pdbx_seq_one_letter_code
_entity_poly.pdbx_strand_id
1 'polypeptide(L)' 'MQVVEPGISQILHQLWVKGESSGNFQDVVEIKYDCDSDALLFLVHSHGPACHTGQSSCFYRSVEKI' A
#
# COMPACT_ATOMS: atom_id res chain seq x y z
N MET A 1 -4.08 7.28 1.28
CA MET A 1 -3.74 6.71 2.60
C MET A 1 -3.69 5.21 2.42
N GLN A 2 -2.50 4.64 2.39
CA GLN A 2 -2.33 3.19 2.35
C GLN A 2 -1.56 2.81 3.60
N VAL A 3 -2.14 1.95 4.44
CA VAL A 3 -1.36 1.27 5.46
C VAL A 3 -0.47 0.32 4.67
N VAL A 4 0.82 0.62 4.61
CA VAL A 4 1.79 -0.19 3.87
C VAL A 4 2.89 -0.54 4.86
N GLU A 5 2.70 -1.58 5.65
CA GLU A 5 3.85 -2.24 6.29
C GLU A 5 4.95 -2.45 5.23
N PRO A 6 6.25 -2.21 5.52
CA PRO A 6 7.32 -2.50 4.57
C PRO A 6 7.12 -3.92 4.04
N GLY A 7 6.75 -4.00 2.76
CA GLY A 7 6.07 -5.17 2.22
C GLY A 7 7.02 -6.35 2.09
N ILE A 8 7.05 -7.21 3.10
CA ILE A 8 7.54 -8.57 2.93
C ILE A 8 6.49 -9.30 2.12
N SER A 9 6.87 -9.80 0.95
CA SER A 9 6.02 -10.73 0.21
C SER A 9 5.79 -11.95 1.10
N GLN A 10 4.57 -12.11 1.61
CA GLN A 10 4.28 -13.22 2.54
C GLN A 10 4.43 -14.60 1.88
N ILE A 11 4.33 -14.67 0.55
CA ILE A 11 4.52 -15.91 -0.20
C ILE A 11 6.00 -16.21 -0.37
N LEU A 12 6.79 -15.20 -0.74
CA LEU A 12 8.19 -15.37 -1.11
C LEU A 12 9.17 -15.09 0.05
N HIS A 13 8.67 -14.65 1.21
CA HIS A 13 9.44 -14.28 2.39
C HIS A 13 10.63 -13.36 2.08
N GLN A 14 10.44 -12.46 1.11
CA GLN A 14 11.46 -11.52 0.64
C GLN A 14 10.90 -10.10 0.64
N LEU A 15 11.80 -9.13 0.76
CA LEU A 15 11.47 -7.74 0.50
C LEU A 15 11.02 -7.60 -0.96
N TRP A 16 9.98 -6.81 -1.17
CA TRP A 16 9.46 -6.52 -2.49
C TRP A 16 9.19 -5.03 -2.64
N VAL A 17 9.54 -4.48 -3.81
CA VAL A 17 9.32 -3.08 -4.11
C VAL A 17 7.99 -2.91 -4.84
N LYS A 18 7.07 -2.13 -4.25
CA LYS A 18 5.77 -1.86 -4.85
C LYS A 18 5.93 -1.18 -6.21
N GLY A 19 5.42 -1.85 -7.25
CA GLY A 19 5.47 -1.34 -8.62
C GLY A 19 6.61 -1.91 -9.46
N GLU A 20 7.52 -2.72 -8.90
CA GLU A 20 8.66 -3.29 -9.62
C GLU A 20 8.27 -4.00 -10.93
N SER A 21 7.16 -4.73 -10.95
CA SER A 21 6.67 -5.42 -12.16
C SER A 21 5.66 -4.62 -12.99
N SER A 22 4.96 -3.65 -12.38
CA SER A 22 3.82 -2.95 -13.03
C SER A 22 4.12 -1.50 -13.41
N GLY A 23 5.23 -0.94 -12.96
CA GLY A 23 5.57 0.49 -13.08
C GLY A 23 4.77 1.42 -12.14
N ASN A 24 3.78 0.90 -11.40
CA ASN A 24 2.94 1.69 -10.50
C ASN A 24 3.62 1.85 -9.13
N PHE A 25 4.70 2.64 -9.13
CA PHE A 25 5.46 2.99 -7.93
C PHE A 25 4.69 3.92 -7.01
N GLN A 26 5.14 4.00 -5.77
CA GLN A 26 4.59 4.86 -4.73
C GLN A 26 5.74 5.59 -4.03
N ASP A 27 5.76 6.91 -4.15
CA ASP A 27 6.74 7.75 -3.47
C ASP A 27 6.25 8.04 -2.06
N VAL A 28 7.06 7.70 -1.06
CA VAL A 28 6.74 7.96 0.34
C VAL A 28 6.92 9.44 0.65
N VAL A 29 5.86 10.05 1.18
CA VAL A 29 5.80 11.46 1.57
C VAL A 29 5.92 11.62 3.09
N GLU A 30 5.25 10.76 3.85
CA GLU A 30 5.26 10.78 5.31
C GLU A 30 5.05 9.36 5.85
N ILE A 31 5.67 9.06 6.98
CA ILE A 31 5.52 7.80 7.72
C ILE A 31 5.04 8.15 9.12
N LYS A 32 3.96 7.50 9.57
CA LYS A 32 3.45 7.57 10.95
C LYS A 32 3.47 6.17 11.55
N TYR A 33 3.58 6.10 12.87
CA TYR A 33 3.38 4.87 13.63
C TYR A 33 2.15 5.06 14.53
N ASP A 34 1.53 3.96 14.95
CA ASP A 34 0.38 3.98 15.85
C ASP A 34 0.77 4.14 17.33
N CYS A 35 -0.18 4.01 18.25
CA CYS A 35 0.03 4.40 19.65
C CYS A 35 0.90 3.42 20.44
N ASP A 36 0.88 2.14 20.08
CA ASP A 36 1.67 1.06 20.67
C ASP A 36 2.85 0.63 19.77
N SER A 37 3.02 1.28 18.62
CA SER A 37 4.19 1.16 17.74
C SER A 37 4.33 -0.22 17.10
N ASP A 38 3.21 -0.86 16.78
CA ASP A 38 3.19 -2.15 16.07
C ASP A 38 2.68 -2.06 14.63
N ALA A 39 2.22 -0.88 14.19
CA ALA A 39 1.85 -0.61 12.80
C ALA A 39 2.42 0.70 12.25
N LEU A 40 2.70 0.70 10.94
CA LEU A 40 3.11 1.89 10.20
C LEU A 40 2.07 2.32 9.16
N LEU A 41 1.82 3.64 9.11
CA LEU A 41 1.01 4.29 8.09
C LEU A 41 1.90 5.08 7.14
N PHE A 42 1.81 4.74 5.85
CA PHE A 42 2.53 5.44 4.79
C PHE A 42 1.60 6.36 4.00
N LEU A 43 1.94 7.63 3.97
CA LEU A 43 1.35 8.58 3.04
C LEU A 43 2.23 8.60 1.80
N VAL A 44 1.61 8.32 0.65
CA VAL A 44 2.33 8.13 -0.61
C VAL A 44 1.71 8.92 -1.75
N HIS A 45 2.53 9.33 -2.70
CA HIS A 45 2.12 9.76 -4.03
C HIS A 45 2.21 8.56 -4.99
N SER A 46 1.10 8.18 -5.61
CA SER A 46 1.03 7.00 -6.49
C SER A 46 1.22 7.38 -7.96
N HIS A 47 2.11 6.70 -8.67
CA HIS A 47 2.35 6.89 -10.11
C HIS A 47 1.40 6.08 -11.01
N GLY A 48 0.30 5.59 -10.47
CA GLY A 48 -0.67 4.76 -11.17
C GLY A 48 -1.63 4.07 -10.22
N PRO A 49 -2.50 3.18 -10.72
CA PRO A 49 -3.42 2.43 -9.86
C PRO A 49 -2.64 1.53 -8.89
N ALA A 50 -3.02 1.58 -7.62
CA ALA A 50 -2.40 0.74 -6.61
C ALA A 50 -2.81 -0.74 -6.75
N CYS A 51 -4.03 -0.98 -7.25
CA CYS A 51 -4.58 -2.32 -7.41
C CYS A 51 -4.28 -2.88 -8.81
N HIS A 52 -3.99 -4.18 -8.88
CA HIS A 52 -3.75 -4.91 -10.14
C HIS A 52 -4.98 -4.96 -11.07
N THR A 53 -6.17 -4.61 -10.58
CA THR A 53 -7.40 -4.48 -11.38
C THR A 53 -7.56 -3.12 -12.05
N GLY A 54 -6.61 -2.19 -11.87
CA GLY A 54 -6.67 -0.83 -12.39
C GLY A 54 -7.38 0.18 -11.47
N GLN A 55 -7.84 -0.25 -10.28
CA GLN A 55 -8.46 0.63 -9.30
C GLN A 55 -7.41 1.37 -8.45
N SER A 56 -7.78 2.56 -7.95
CA SER A 56 -6.88 3.41 -7.13
C SER A 56 -6.56 2.80 -5.77
N SER A 57 -7.44 1.94 -5.25
CA SER A 57 -7.28 1.21 -3.98
C SER A 57 -7.74 -0.23 -4.15
N CYS A 58 -7.18 -1.16 -3.37
CA CYS A 58 -7.71 -2.53 -3.27
C CYS A 58 -9.08 -2.56 -2.57
N PHE A 59 -9.36 -1.58 -1.70
CA PHE A 59 -10.61 -1.44 -0.95
C PHE A 59 -11.66 -0.63 -1.74
N TYR A 60 -11.85 -0.94 -3.01
CA TYR A 60 -12.77 -0.23 -3.90
C TYR A 60 -14.22 -0.77 -3.85
N ARG A 61 -14.46 -1.86 -3.12
CA ARG A 61 -15.78 -2.44 -2.92
C ARG A 61 -16.25 -2.17 -1.49
N SER A 62 -17.52 -1.82 -1.34
CA SER A 62 -18.16 -1.61 -0.05
C SER A 62 -19.21 -2.71 0.20
N VAL A 63 -19.35 -3.14 1.45
CA VAL A 63 -20.38 -4.13 1.84
C VAL A 63 -21.75 -3.44 1.86
N GLU A 64 -21.85 -2.29 2.51
CA GLU A 64 -22.99 -1.36 2.45
C GLU A 64 -22.46 0.06 2.60
N LYS A 65 -23.14 1.05 1.99
CA LYS A 65 -22.88 2.46 2.32
C LYS A 65 -23.66 2.79 3.58
N ILE A 66 -22.95 2.85 4.70
CA ILE A 66 -23.46 3.34 5.99
C ILE A 66 -23.61 4.86 5.91
#